data_AF-A0A321LKP9-F1
#
_entry.id   AF-A0A321LKP9-F1
#
_cell.length_a   1.000
_cell.length_b   1.000
_cell.length_c   1.000
_cell.angle_alpha   90.00
_cell.angle_beta   90.00
_cell.angle_gamma   90.00
#
_symmetry.space_group_name_H-M   'P 1'
#
loop_
_entity.id
_entity.type
_entity.pdbx_description
1 polymer ?
#
loop_
_entity_poly.entity_id
_entity_poly.type
_entity_poly.pdbx_seq_one_letter_code
_entity_poly.pdbx_strand_id
1 'polypeptide(L)'
;MSGGEGRQAVTSPILVYKIYAEGGRQELVRGANIVGLSARTLKDIVAAGSDSYVLNKSESGGSAQGIMSIFSGGAGIPCSVIAPSVLFEELELKRGTGPVRKPALLEHPGFAK
;
A
#
# COMPACT_ATOMS: atom_id res chain seq x y z
N MET A 1 5.98 26.63 -8.17
CA MET A 1 6.31 25.90 -6.92
C MET A 1 5.34 24.74 -6.82
N SER A 2 5.73 23.57 -7.33
CA SER A 2 4.90 22.36 -7.30
C SER A 2 4.82 21.90 -5.85
N GLY A 3 3.64 22.01 -5.25
CA GLY A 3 3.37 21.40 -3.96
C GLY A 3 3.60 19.90 -4.12
N GLY A 4 4.60 19.37 -3.41
CA GLY A 4 4.84 17.94 -3.34
C GLY A 4 3.58 17.31 -2.77
N GLU A 5 2.79 16.66 -3.62
CA GLU A 5 1.73 15.77 -3.19
C GLU A 5 2.35 14.83 -2.14
N GLY A 6 1.79 14.89 -0.93
CA GLY A 6 2.30 14.18 0.22
C GLY A 6 2.51 12.72 -0.15
N ARG A 7 3.77 12.27 -0.11
CA ARG A 7 4.13 10.87 -0.30
C ARG A 7 3.20 10.06 0.61
N GLN A 8 2.32 9.28 0.00
CA GLN A 8 1.35 8.50 0.75
C GLN A 8 2.15 7.61 1.71
N ALA A 9 1.93 7.79 3.02
CA ALA A 9 2.78 7.19 4.05
C ALA A 9 2.72 5.66 4.02
N VAL A 10 1.68 5.11 3.39
CA VAL A 10 1.48 3.67 3.20
C VAL A 10 1.07 3.36 1.76
N THR A 11 1.46 2.18 1.32
CA THR A 11 0.97 1.58 0.07
C THR A 11 -0.55 1.36 0.13
N SER A 12 -1.21 1.48 -1.03
CA SER A 12 -2.63 1.18 -1.14
C SER A 12 -2.94 -0.23 -0.63
N PRO A 13 -4.00 -0.39 0.20
CA PRO A 13 -4.41 -1.70 0.67
C PRO A 13 -4.77 -2.64 -0.48
N ILE A 14 -4.40 -3.92 -0.36
CA ILE A 14 -4.74 -4.96 -1.33
C ILE A 14 -6.20 -5.42 -1.12
N LEU A 15 -6.58 -5.63 0.15
CA LEU A 15 -7.91 -6.04 0.57
C LEU A 15 -8.37 -5.17 1.74
N VAL A 16 -9.64 -4.77 1.70
CA VAL A 16 -10.29 -4.02 2.79
C VAL A 16 -11.64 -4.67 3.06
N TYR A 17 -11.90 -4.94 4.34
CA TYR A 17 -13.16 -5.54 4.78
C TYR A 17 -13.84 -4.65 5.81
N LYS A 18 -15.16 -4.53 5.69
CA LYS A 18 -16.01 -4.05 6.79
C LYS A 18 -16.37 -5.25 7.66
N ILE A 19 -16.06 -5.17 8.95
CA ILE A 19 -16.35 -6.22 9.93
C ILE A 19 -17.54 -5.77 10.77
N TYR A 20 -18.55 -6.62 10.86
CA TYR A 20 -19.69 -6.44 11.76
C TYR A 20 -19.39 -7.11 13.10
N ALA A 21 -19.16 -6.33 14.16
CA ALA A 21 -18.66 -6.82 15.44
C ALA A 21 -19.56 -7.89 16.09
N GLU A 22 -20.88 -7.74 16.00
CA GLU A 22 -21.84 -8.64 16.66
C GLU A 22 -21.88 -10.05 16.07
N GLY A 23 -21.61 -10.19 14.76
CA GLY A 23 -21.75 -11.46 14.04
C GLY A 23 -20.50 -11.92 13.30
N GLY A 24 -19.40 -11.17 13.37
CA GLY A 24 -18.15 -11.46 12.67
C GLY A 24 -18.25 -11.43 11.14
N ARG A 25 -19.42 -11.07 10.57
CA ARG A 25 -19.62 -11.01 9.12
C ARG A 25 -18.64 -10.02 8.51
N GLN A 26 -18.03 -10.42 7.40
CA GLN A 26 -17.10 -9.60 6.64
C GLN A 26 -17.71 -9.24 5.29
N GLU A 27 -17.60 -7.97 4.91
CA GLU A 27 -18.01 -7.47 3.61
C GLU A 27 -16.83 -6.81 2.90
N LEU A 28 -16.54 -7.25 1.68
CA LEU A 28 -15.42 -6.74 0.89
C LEU A 28 -15.71 -5.31 0.40
N VAL A 29 -14.88 -4.36 0.80
CA VAL A 29 -14.96 -2.97 0.37
C VAL A 29 -13.90 -2.72 -0.70
N ARG A 30 -14.36 -2.35 -1.91
CA ARG A 30 -13.47 -2.14 -3.06
C ARG A 30 -12.99 -0.70 -3.15
N GLY A 31 -11.69 -0.56 -3.42
CA GLY A 31 -11.08 0.73 -3.73
C GLY A 31 -11.06 1.69 -2.54
N ALA A 32 -10.94 1.22 -1.30
CA ALA A 32 -10.67 2.10 -0.17
C ALA A 32 -9.16 2.35 -0.05
N ASN A 33 -8.78 3.60 0.21
CA ASN A 33 -7.40 4.01 0.47
C ASN A 33 -7.32 4.69 1.83
N ILE A 34 -6.22 4.46 2.55
CA ILE A 34 -5.93 5.16 3.80
C ILE A 34 -5.40 6.55 3.46
N VAL A 35 -5.94 7.57 4.13
CA VAL A 35 -5.51 8.96 4.03
C VAL A 35 -5.11 9.50 5.40
N GLY A 36 -4.28 10.54 5.43
CA GLY A 36 -3.89 11.20 6.68
C GLY A 36 -2.98 10.41 7.62
N LEU A 37 -2.55 9.20 7.24
CA LEU A 37 -1.65 8.40 8.07
C LEU A 37 -0.28 9.10 8.22
N SER A 38 0.12 9.33 9.46
CA SER A 38 1.40 9.93 9.82
C SER A 38 2.02 9.21 11.02
N ALA A 39 3.26 9.54 11.37
CA ALA A 39 3.89 9.01 12.58
C ALA A 39 3.10 9.35 13.86
N ARG A 40 2.29 10.42 13.86
CA ARG A 40 1.43 10.77 14.99
C ARG A 40 0.29 9.76 15.18
N THR A 41 -0.30 9.28 14.08
CA THR A 41 -1.42 8.32 14.08
C THR A 41 -1.04 6.99 14.75
N LEU A 42 0.25 6.65 14.81
CA LEU A 42 0.72 5.46 15.52
C LEU A 42 0.43 5.48 17.03
N LYS A 43 0.17 6.66 17.62
CA LYS A 43 -0.25 6.78 19.02
C LYS A 43 -1.68 6.28 19.25
N ASP A 44 -2.48 6.23 18.20
CA ASP A 44 -3.89 5.85 18.26
C ASP A 44 -4.05 4.31 18.11
N ILE A 45 -2.95 3.55 18.16
CA ILE A 45 -2.99 2.09 18.21
C ILE A 45 -3.41 1.64 19.61
N VAL A 46 -4.57 0.98 19.70
CA VAL A 46 -5.15 0.52 20.97
C VAL A 46 -4.87 -0.95 21.27
N ALA A 47 -4.50 -1.74 20.25
CA ALA A 47 -4.12 -3.14 20.43
C ALA A 47 -3.14 -3.60 19.34
N ALA A 48 -2.31 -4.58 19.70
CA ALA A 48 -1.45 -5.33 18.78
C ALA A 48 -1.73 -6.83 18.93
N GLY A 49 -1.75 -7.53 17.80
CA GLY A 49 -1.90 -8.98 17.71
C GLY A 49 -0.63 -9.73 18.12
N SER A 50 -0.74 -11.04 18.17
CA SER A 50 0.38 -11.97 18.40
C SER A 50 0.91 -12.59 17.10
N ASP A 51 0.34 -12.23 15.97
CA ASP A 51 0.75 -12.61 14.62
C ASP A 51 1.78 -11.59 14.08
N SER A 52 2.85 -12.04 13.44
CA SER A 52 3.81 -11.16 12.76
C SER A 52 3.79 -11.42 11.26
N TYR A 53 3.77 -10.34 10.47
CA TYR A 53 3.85 -10.40 9.02
C TYR A 53 5.17 -9.81 8.51
N VAL A 54 5.81 -10.49 7.56
CA VAL A 54 7.07 -10.07 6.94
C VAL A 54 6.78 -9.53 5.54
N LEU A 55 7.04 -8.23 5.34
CA LEU A 55 6.99 -7.58 4.04
C LEU A 55 8.40 -7.34 3.53
N ASN A 56 8.83 -8.12 2.53
CA ASN A 56 10.06 -7.86 1.80
C ASN A 56 9.77 -6.87 0.67
N LYS A 57 10.49 -5.74 0.65
CA LYS A 57 10.37 -4.73 -0.39
C LYS A 57 11.76 -4.28 -0.86
N SER A 58 11.85 -3.83 -2.10
CA SER A 58 13.05 -3.14 -2.59
C SER A 58 12.77 -1.65 -2.49
N GLU A 59 13.50 -0.95 -1.63
CA GLU A 59 13.33 0.49 -1.47
C GLU A 59 14.22 1.25 -2.42
N SER A 60 13.64 2.26 -3.11
CA SER A 60 14.45 3.22 -3.83
C SER A 60 15.22 4.06 -2.80
N GLY A 61 16.49 3.76 -2.58
CA GLY A 61 17.31 4.41 -1.55
C GLY A 61 17.45 5.91 -1.78
N GLY A 62 16.52 6.71 -1.24
CA GLY A 62 16.58 8.17 -1.13
C GLY A 62 17.03 8.94 -2.39
N SER A 63 17.44 10.18 -2.18
CA SER A 63 18.03 11.08 -3.18
C SER A 63 19.35 10.59 -3.78
N ALA A 64 19.85 9.42 -3.37
CA ALA A 64 21.05 8.78 -3.92
C ALA A 64 20.74 7.96 -5.20
N GLN A 65 19.46 7.83 -5.60
CA GLN A 65 19.07 7.36 -6.93
C GLN A 65 19.28 8.40 -8.03
N GLY A 66 20.41 9.10 -7.98
CA GLY A 66 20.95 9.74 -9.17
C GLY A 66 21.45 8.69 -10.17
N ILE A 67 22.01 9.18 -11.28
CA ILE A 67 22.78 8.53 -12.36
C ILE A 67 23.42 7.14 -12.09
N MET A 68 23.76 6.78 -10.85
CA MET A 68 24.27 5.46 -10.46
C MET A 68 23.23 4.32 -10.54
N SER A 69 21.92 4.57 -10.42
CA SER A 69 20.89 3.51 -10.54
C SER A 69 20.73 3.00 -11.98
N ILE A 70 21.12 3.81 -12.98
CA ILE A 70 21.05 3.47 -14.41
C ILE A 70 22.12 2.43 -14.77
N PHE A 71 23.29 2.48 -14.13
CA PHE A 71 24.41 1.57 -14.42
C PHE A 71 24.36 0.25 -13.63
N SER A 72 23.57 0.18 -12.56
CA SER A 72 23.41 -1.02 -11.73
C SER A 72 22.09 -1.77 -11.95
N GLY A 73 21.39 -1.53 -13.07
CA GLY A 73 20.14 -2.21 -13.40
C GLY A 73 18.95 -1.84 -12.49
N GLY A 74 18.98 -0.67 -11.85
CA GLY A 74 17.86 -0.15 -11.07
C GLY A 74 17.53 -0.92 -9.79
N ALA A 75 18.39 -1.82 -9.32
CA ALA A 75 18.13 -2.64 -8.14
C ALA A 75 18.07 -1.76 -6.88
N GLY A 76 16.86 -1.54 -6.35
CA GLY A 76 16.68 -0.87 -5.07
C GLY A 76 17.29 -1.66 -3.92
N ILE A 77 17.48 -1.01 -2.77
CA ILE A 77 18.08 -1.65 -1.59
C ILE A 77 17.06 -2.66 -1.05
N PRO A 78 17.41 -3.96 -0.94
CA PRO A 78 16.51 -4.94 -0.35
C PRO A 78 16.30 -4.61 1.12
N CYS A 79 15.03 -4.51 1.54
CA CYS A 79 14.67 -4.30 2.93
C CYS A 79 13.47 -5.16 3.32
N SER A 80 13.39 -5.48 4.61
CA SER A 80 12.30 -6.28 5.18
C SER A 80 11.66 -5.48 6.33
N VAL A 81 10.34 -5.42 6.34
CA VAL A 81 9.55 -4.81 7.42
C VAL A 81 8.77 -5.93 8.10
N ILE A 82 8.91 -6.06 9.42
CA ILE A 82 8.18 -7.03 10.22
C ILE A 82 7.27 -6.26 11.16
N ALA A 83 5.97 -6.52 11.09
CA ALA A 83 4.98 -5.85 11.94
C ALA A 83 3.84 -6.81 12.30
N PRO A 84 3.26 -6.69 13.50
CA PRO A 84 2.07 -7.44 13.85
C PRO A 84 0.80 -6.82 13.28
N SER A 85 -0.32 -7.54 13.39
CA SER A 85 -1.63 -6.91 13.21
C SER A 85 -1.84 -5.84 14.29
N VAL A 86 -2.37 -4.69 13.91
CA VAL A 86 -2.64 -3.58 14.83
C VAL A 86 -4.06 -3.07 14.66
N LEU A 87 -4.66 -2.63 15.77
CA LEU A 87 -5.96 -1.99 15.80
C LEU A 87 -5.78 -0.52 16.15
N PHE A 88 -6.20 0.36 15.24
CA PHE A 88 -6.31 1.80 15.49
C PHE A 88 -7.67 2.12 16.10
N GLU A 89 -7.71 3.09 17.02
CA GLU A 89 -8.95 3.67 17.54
C GLU A 89 -9.76 4.32 16.42
N GLU A 90 -9.10 5.15 15.62
CA GLU A 90 -9.70 5.84 14.48
C GLU A 90 -8.71 5.91 13.30
N LEU A 91 -9.23 5.76 12.09
CA LEU A 91 -8.47 5.94 10.86
C LEU A 91 -9.37 6.46 9.73
N GLU A 92 -8.88 7.43 8.98
CA GLU A 92 -9.60 7.97 7.84
C GLU A 92 -9.39 7.14 6.57
N LEU A 93 -10.50 6.80 5.91
CA LEU A 93 -10.52 6.11 4.62
C LEU A 93 -11.15 7.00 3.56
N LYS A 94 -10.52 7.06 2.39
CA LYS A 94 -11.05 7.70 1.20
C LYS A 94 -11.37 6.67 0.14
N ARG A 95 -12.52 6.82 -0.53
CA ARG A 95 -12.81 6.05 -1.73
C ARG A 95 -11.83 6.45 -2.83
N GLY A 96 -11.06 5.47 -3.29
CA GLY A 96 -10.25 5.54 -4.48
C GLY A 96 -11.12 5.91 -5.67
N THR A 97 -10.89 7.11 -6.17
CA THR A 97 -11.55 7.68 -7.35
C THR A 97 -10.52 7.72 -8.47
N GLY A 98 -10.79 7.00 -9.55
CA GLY A 98 -9.96 7.00 -10.74
C GLY A 98 -10.32 5.83 -11.67
N PRO A 99 -10.12 5.96 -12.99
CA PRO A 99 -10.31 4.84 -13.90
C PRO A 99 -9.30 3.76 -13.53
N VAL A 100 -9.78 2.55 -13.21
CA VAL A 100 -8.89 1.38 -13.10
C VAL A 100 -8.25 1.22 -14.48
N ARG A 101 -6.94 1.48 -14.57
CA ARG A 101 -6.19 1.23 -15.81
C ARG A 101 -6.31 -0.25 -16.13
N LYS A 102 -7.14 -0.57 -17.12
CA LYS A 102 -7.15 -1.90 -17.71
C LYS A 102 -5.75 -2.11 -18.30
N PRO A 103 -5.05 -3.20 -17.95
CA PRO A 103 -3.83 -3.56 -18.64
C PRO A 103 -4.09 -3.56 -20.15
N ALA A 104 -3.11 -3.11 -20.94
CA ALA A 104 -3.20 -3.29 -22.38
C ALA A 104 -3.26 -4.79 -22.65
N LEU A 105 -4.43 -5.28 -23.08
CA LEU A 105 -4.57 -6.66 -23.52
C LEU A 105 -3.96 -6.72 -24.92
N LEU A 106 -2.81 -7.34 -25.03
CA LEU A 106 -2.32 -7.81 -26.33
C LEU A 106 -3.23 -8.94 -26.78
N GLU A 107 -3.62 -8.93 -28.06
CA GLU A 107 -4.32 -10.07 -28.63
C GLU A 107 -3.39 -11.30 -28.58
N HIS A 108 -3.95 -12.45 -28.19
CA HIS A 108 -3.18 -13.68 -28.10
C HIS A 108 -2.67 -14.05 -29.51
N PRO A 109 -1.36 -14.31 -29.69
CA PRO A 109 -0.73 -14.44 -31.01
C PRO A 109 -1.28 -15.60 -31.85
N GLY A 110 -2.01 -16.55 -31.26
CA GLY A 110 -2.67 -17.64 -31.98
C GLY A 110 -4.10 -17.37 -32.48
N PHE A 111 -4.69 -16.21 -32.20
CA PHE A 111 -6.05 -15.85 -32.65
C PHE A 111 -6.08 -14.63 -33.59
N ALA A 112 -4.94 -13.97 -33.82
CA ALA A 112 -4.76 -13.03 -34.92
C ALA A 112 -4.57 -13.83 -36.21
N LYS A 113 -5.63 -13.94 -37.02
CA LYS A 113 -5.60 -14.56 -38.35
C LYS A 113 -5.32 -13.51 -39.41
#